data_AF-A0A356BYC6-F1
#
_entry.id   AF-A0A356BYC6-F1
#
_cell.length_a   1.000
_cell.length_b   1.000
_cell.length_c   1.000
_cell.angle_alpha   90.00
_cell.angle_beta   90.00
_cell.angle_gamma   90.00
#
_symmetry.space_group_name_H-M   'P 1'
#
loop_
_entity.id
_entity.type
_entity.pdbx_description
1 polymer ?
#
loop_
_entity_poly.entity_id
_entity_poly.type
_entity_poly.pdbx_seq_one_letter_code
_entity_poly.pdbx_strand_id
1 'polypeptide(L)' 'MANAFDVLEERGFIEQGTHPEELRELLGKESVTFYIGFDATASSLTMGHLIPLMSMLHL' A
#
# COMPACT_ATOMS: atom_id res chain seq x y z
N MET A 1 0.69 13.42 -12.28
CA MET A 1 0.06 12.70 -11.16
C MET A 1 1.02 12.76 -9.99
N ALA A 2 0.53 12.85 -8.74
CA ALA A 2 1.41 12.70 -7.58
C ALA A 2 1.95 11.26 -7.54
N ASN A 3 3.17 11.07 -7.04
CA ASN A 3 3.74 9.74 -6.86
C ASN A 3 2.90 8.98 -5.83
N ALA A 4 2.54 7.72 -6.10
CA ALA A 4 1.70 6.94 -5.20
C ALA A 4 2.35 6.78 -3.80
N PHE A 5 3.68 6.70 -3.73
CA PHE A 5 4.42 6.69 -2.47
C PHE A 5 4.14 7.93 -1.63
N ASP A 6 4.21 9.12 -2.24
CA ASP A 6 4.00 10.40 -1.56
C ASP A 6 2.55 10.51 -1.04
N VAL A 7 1.56 10.00 -1.80
CA VAL A 7 0.15 9.97 -1.38
C VAL A 7 -0.06 9.05 -0.18
N LEU A 8 0.59 7.88 -0.16
CA LEU A 8 0.50 6.93 0.94
C LEU A 8 1.17 7.47 2.21
N GLU A 9 2.32 8.14 2.07
CA GLU A 9 3.02 8.80 3.18
C GLU A 9 2.18 9.94 3.78
N GLU A 10 1.68 10.86 2.94
CA GLU A 10 0.84 11.98 3.38
C GLU A 10 -0.42 11.52 4.13
N ARG A 11 -1.01 10.39 3.71
CA ARG A 11 -2.21 9.80 4.32
C ARG A 11 -1.91 8.91 5.52
N GLY A 12 -0.64 8.69 5.86
CA GLY A 12 -0.23 7.88 7.01
C GLY A 12 -0.39 6.37 6.83
N PHE A 13 -0.31 5.86 5.60
CA PHE A 13 -0.36 4.41 5.31
C PHE A 13 1.00 3.71 5.36
N ILE A 14 2.11 4.46 5.43
CA ILE A 14 3.47 3.90 5.49
C ILE A 14 3.96 3.94 6.94
N GLU A 15 4.08 2.76 7.54
CA GLU A 15 4.79 2.58 8.81
C GLU A 15 6.26 2.24 8.56
N GLN A 16 6.53 1.33 7.61
CA GLN A 16 7.87 0.92 7.20
C GLN A 16 7.88 0.58 5.70
N GLY A 17 9.02 0.78 5.06
CA GLY A 17 9.25 0.43 3.67
C GLY A 17 10.65 -0.12 3.45
N THR A 18 10.76 -1.19 2.66
CA THR A 18 12.06 -1.73 2.24
C THR A 18 12.60 -0.87 1.10
N HIS A 19 13.82 -0.33 1.25
CA HIS A 19 14.45 0.59 0.29
C HIS A 19 13.51 1.72 -0.18
N PRO A 20 13.06 2.62 0.72
CA PRO A 20 11.98 3.57 0.44
C PRO A 20 12.28 4.49 -0.76
N GLU A 21 13.52 4.94 -0.91
CA GLU A 21 13.92 5.78 -2.05
C GLU A 21 13.80 5.04 -3.40
N GLU A 22 14.23 3.78 -3.45
CA GLU A 22 14.13 2.94 -4.65
C GLU A 22 12.67 2.60 -4.98
N LEU A 23 11.86 2.32 -3.95
CA LEU A 23 10.42 2.07 -4.11
C LEU A 23 9.69 3.32 -4.65
N ARG A 24 9.99 4.49 -4.09
CA ARG A 24 9.45 5.77 -4.56
C ARG A 24 9.86 6.04 -6.01
N GLU A 25 11.12 5.79 -6.37
CA GLU A 25 11.61 5.95 -7.73
C GLU A 25 10.90 4.99 -8.71
N LEU A 26 10.74 3.72 -8.33
CA LEU A 26 10.04 2.71 -9.13
C LEU A 26 8.58 3.09 -9.40
N LEU A 27 7.84 3.47 -8.35
CA LEU A 27 6.44 3.89 -8.44
C LEU A 27 6.25 5.19 -9.25
N GLY A 28 7.32 5.99 -9.40
CA GLY A 28 7.31 7.17 -10.26
C GLY A 28 7.61 6.89 -11.74
N LYS A 29 8.19 5.73 -12.06
CA LYS A 29 8.62 5.37 -13.43
C LYS A 29 7.57 4.57 -14.18
N GLU A 30 6.95 3.60 -13.51
CA GLU A 30 6.06 2.65 -14.16
C GLU A 30 4.95 2.16 -13.21
N SER A 31 3.91 1.56 -13.80
CA SER A 31 2.87 0.88 -13.04
C SER A 31 3.38 -0.49 -12.59
N VAL A 32 3.29 -0.75 -11.28
CA VAL A 32 3.77 -1.98 -10.67
C VAL A 32 2.59 -2.83 -10.23
N THR A 33 2.62 -4.12 -10.51
CA THR A 33 1.64 -5.06 -9.96
C THR A 33 1.94 -5.32 -8.48
N PHE A 34 0.94 -5.16 -7.62
CA PHE A 34 1.05 -5.39 -6.18
C PHE A 34 -0.02 -6.37 -5.68
N TYR A 35 0.13 -6.83 -4.44
CA TYR A 35 -0.86 -7.66 -3.75
C TYR A 35 -0.87 -7.39 -2.25
N ILE A 36 -1.97 -7.75 -1.60
CA ILE A 36 -2.04 -7.93 -0.15
C ILE A 36 -2.54 -9.35 0.14
N GLY A 37 -1.99 -9.98 1.17
CA GLY A 37 -2.36 -11.33 1.58
C GLY A 37 -3.32 -11.32 2.77
N PHE A 38 -4.32 -12.19 2.75
CA PHE A 38 -5.20 -12.45 3.89
C PHE A 38 -5.30 -13.95 4.12
N ASP A 39 -4.96 -14.41 5.32
CA ASP A 39 -5.23 -15.78 5.74
C ASP A 39 -6.67 -15.91 6.23
N ALA A 40 -7.40 -16.90 5.71
CA ALA A 40 -8.80 -17.18 6.05
C ALA A 40 -8.94 -17.82 7.44
N THR A 41 -8.53 -17.10 8.47
CA THR A 41 -8.50 -17.55 9.88
C THR A 41 -9.88 -17.47 10.57
N ALA A 42 -10.87 -16.83 9.94
CA ALA A 42 -12.24 -16.72 10.41
C ALA A 42 -13.22 -16.66 9.22
N SER A 43 -14.53 -16.70 9.50
CA SER A 43 -15.58 -16.66 8.47
C SER A 43 -15.78 -15.29 7.81
N SER A 44 -15.08 -14.25 8.27
CA SER A 44 -15.20 -12.90 7.73
C SER A 44 -13.99 -12.03 8.08
N LEU A 45 -13.75 -11.00 7.27
CA LEU A 45 -12.81 -9.94 7.59
C LEU A 45 -13.43 -8.97 8.61
N THR A 46 -12.59 -8.43 9.48
CA THR A 46 -12.93 -7.38 10.43
C THR A 46 -12.40 -6.01 9.99
N MET A 47 -12.76 -4.95 10.72
CA MET A 47 -12.34 -3.56 10.47
C MET A 47 -10.81 -3.39 10.33
N GLY A 48 -10.00 -4.21 11.00
CA GLY A 48 -8.54 -4.14 10.89
C GLY A 48 -8.02 -4.34 9.47
N HIS A 49 -8.71 -5.17 8.66
CA HIS A 49 -8.33 -5.43 7.27
C HIS A 49 -8.61 -4.25 6.35
N LEU A 50 -9.41 -3.26 6.79
CA LEU A 50 -9.68 -2.07 5.99
C LEU A 50 -8.42 -1.22 5.79
N ILE A 51 -7.47 -1.20 6.73
CA ILE A 51 -6.26 -0.38 6.59
C ILE A 51 -5.45 -0.76 5.33
N PRO A 52 -5.03 -2.03 5.14
CA PRO A 52 -4.34 -2.42 3.92
C PRO A 52 -5.24 -2.39 2.68
N LEU A 53 -6.56 -2.58 2.80
CA LEU A 53 -7.47 -2.41 1.65
C LEU A 53 -7.56 -0.95 1.17
N MET A 54 -7.57 0.00 2.10
CA MET A 54 -7.62 1.42 1.77
C MET A 54 -6.31 1.91 1.15
N SER A 55 -5.16 1.37 1.56
CA SER A 55 -3.89 1.69 0.89
C SER A 55 -3.87 1.21 -0.56
N MET A 56 -4.47 0.04 -0.87
CA MET A 56 -4.61 -0.44 -2.25
C MET A 56 -5.41 0.50 -3.16
N LEU A 57 -6.40 1.24 -2.63
CA LEU A 57 -7.19 2.18 -3.43
C LEU A 57 -6.39 3.42 -3.88
N HIS A 58 -5.19 3.60 -3.35
CA HIS A 58 -4.30 4.71 -3.67
C HIS A 58 -3.10 4.30 -4.53
N LEU A 59 -2.97 3.00 -4.84
CA LEU A 59 -1.93 2.39 -5.66
C LEU A 59 -2.49 2.03 -7.05
#